data_AF-A0A0F9MV74-F1
#
_entry.id   AF-A0A0F9MV74-F1
#
_cell.length_a   1.000
_cell.length_b   1.000
_cell.length_c   1.000
_cell.angle_alpha   90.00
_cell.angle_beta   90.00
_cell.angle_gamma   90.00
#
_symmetry.space_group_name_H-M   'P 1'
#
loop_
_entity.id
_entity.type
_entity.pdbx_description
1 polymer ?
#
loop_
_entity_poly.entity_id
_entity_poly.type
_entity_poly.pdbx_seq_one_letter_code
_entity_poly.pdbx_strand_id
1 'polypeptide(L)' 'MKAVRYQVRGSGPFPLDMLRYAEAWPDTDFDAGTIGRSLAESAAARDDDRWVVTLRGRRFCEKRWNSFMCEVREVA' A
#
# COMPACT_ATOMS: atom_id res chain seq x y z
N MET A 1 -13.35 3.59 17.20
CA MET A 1 -13.53 3.84 15.75
C MET A 1 -13.32 2.52 15.01
N LYS A 2 -14.21 2.17 14.08
CA LYS A 2 -14.09 0.95 13.27
C LYS A 2 -12.93 1.14 12.29
N ALA A 3 -12.06 0.15 12.15
CA ALA A 3 -11.00 0.19 11.14
C ALA A 3 -11.62 0.15 9.74
N VAL A 4 -11.09 0.95 8.82
CA VAL A 4 -11.47 0.95 7.40
C VAL A 4 -10.49 0.05 6.66
N ARG A 5 -11.02 -0.83 5.80
CA ARG A 5 -10.20 -1.62 4.88
C ARG A 5 -10.18 -0.95 3.52
N TYR A 6 -9.00 -0.90 2.92
CA TYR A 6 -8.84 -0.41 1.56
C TYR A 6 -7.69 -1.11 0.86
N GLN A 7 -7.82 -1.24 -0.46
CA GLN A 7 -6.82 -1.84 -1.31
C GLN A 7 -6.05 -0.73 -2.01
N VAL A 8 -4.73 -0.73 -1.86
CA VAL A 8 -3.79 0.17 -2.53
C VAL A 8 -3.07 -0.60 -3.62
N ARG A 9 -2.92 0.03 -4.78
CA ARG A 9 -2.20 -0.50 -5.93
C ARG A 9 -1.19 0.53 -6.41
N GLY A 10 -0.01 0.06 -6.78
CA GLY A 10 1.05 0.89 -7.34
C GLY A 10 2.06 0.07 -8.10
N SER A 11 3.15 0.72 -8.49
CA SER A 11 4.29 0.12 -9.18
C SER A 11 5.60 0.61 -8.58
N GLY A 12 6.67 -0.17 -8.73
CA GLY A 12 7.96 0.11 -8.12
C GLY A 12 7.95 -0.10 -6.60
N PRO A 13 8.87 0.51 -5.84
CA PRO A 13 8.91 0.33 -4.39
C PRO A 13 7.67 0.89 -3.70
N PHE A 14 7.10 0.11 -2.76
CA PHE A 14 5.98 0.56 -1.95
C PHE A 14 6.36 1.80 -1.09
N PRO A 15 5.55 2.87 -1.05
CA PRO A 15 5.88 4.08 -0.30
C PRO A 15 5.70 3.85 1.21
N LEU A 16 6.69 3.28 1.88
CA LEU A 16 6.57 2.80 3.26
C LEU A 16 6.12 3.89 4.26
N ASP A 17 6.56 5.14 4.08
CA ASP A 17 6.16 6.28 4.90
C ASP A 17 4.65 6.53 4.91
N MET A 18 3.96 6.12 3.85
CA MET A 18 2.51 6.26 3.74
C MET A 18 1.74 5.43 4.77
N LEU A 19 2.28 4.31 5.26
CA LEU A 19 1.64 3.55 6.35
C LEU A 19 1.52 4.41 7.61
N ARG A 20 2.56 5.18 7.92
CA ARG A 20 2.56 6.10 9.07
C ARG A 20 1.61 7.27 8.81
N TYR A 21 1.67 7.89 7.64
CA TYR A 21 0.83 9.04 7.33
C TYR A 21 -0.66 8.70 7.22
N ALA A 22 -1.02 7.52 6.75
CA ALA A 22 -2.40 7.07 6.64
C ALA A 22 -2.91 6.35 7.91
N GLU A 23 -2.08 6.22 8.94
CA GLU A 23 -2.37 5.41 10.14
C GLU A 23 -2.92 4.03 9.74
N ALA A 24 -2.14 3.31 8.94
CA ALA A 24 -2.54 2.08 8.27
C ALA A 24 -1.49 0.97 8.38
N TRP A 25 -1.98 -0.27 8.34
CA TRP A 25 -1.17 -1.48 8.49
C TRP A 25 -1.58 -2.51 7.45
N PRO A 26 -0.69 -3.43 7.04
CA PRO A 26 -1.06 -4.59 6.24
C PRO A 26 -2.20 -5.36 6.90
N ASP A 27 -3.17 -5.79 6.09
CA ASP A 27 -4.31 -6.53 6.61
C ASP A 27 -3.95 -8.00 6.91
N THR A 28 -3.00 -8.57 6.15
CA THR A 28 -2.51 -9.94 6.29
C THR A 28 -0.98 -10.03 6.18
N ASP A 29 -0.42 -11.18 6.55
CA ASP A 29 1.01 -11.47 6.34
C ASP A 29 1.38 -11.51 4.84
N PHE A 30 0.44 -11.88 3.98
CA PHE A 30 0.64 -11.84 2.52
C PHE A 30 0.79 -10.40 2.02
N ASP A 31 -0.01 -9.47 2.55
CA ASP A 31 0.10 -8.04 2.24
C ASP A 31 1.44 -7.48 2.72
N ALA A 32 1.86 -7.85 3.94
CA ALA A 32 3.17 -7.46 4.48
C ALA A 32 4.32 -8.02 3.64
N GLY A 33 4.24 -9.28 3.21
CA GLY A 33 5.21 -9.90 2.30
C GLY A 33 5.25 -9.24 0.93
N THR A 34 4.11 -8.79 0.41
CA THR A 34 4.04 -8.05 -0.86
C THR A 34 4.73 -6.70 -0.77
N ILE A 35 4.55 -5.97 0.34
CA ILE A 35 5.32 -4.75 0.62
C ILE A 35 6.82 -5.06 0.66
N GLY A 36 7.21 -6.09 1.43
CA GLY A 36 8.61 -6.51 1.54
C GLY A 36 9.26 -6.83 0.18
N ARG A 37 8.56 -7.58 -0.67
CA ARG A 37 9.02 -7.88 -2.04
C ARG A 37 9.20 -6.61 -2.88
N SER A 38 8.23 -5.71 -2.89
CA SER A 38 8.33 -4.47 -3.67
C SER A 38 9.54 -3.61 -3.28
N LEU A 39 9.93 -3.63 -2.00
CA LEU A 39 11.09 -2.90 -1.50
C LEU A 39 12.41 -3.59 -1.87
N ALA A 40 12.44 -4.93 -1.88
CA ALA A 40 13.62 -5.71 -2.25
C ALA A 40 13.87 -5.71 -3.78
N GLU A 41 12.81 -5.82 -4.59
CA GLU A 41 12.87 -5.87 -6.05
C GLU A 41 13.24 -4.51 -6.67
N SER A 42 12.98 -3.39 -5.98
CA SER A 42 13.46 -2.07 -6.40
C SER A 42 14.99 -1.99 -6.50
N ALA A 43 15.75 -2.88 -5.85
CA ALA A 43 17.21 -2.96 -6.02
C ALA A 43 17.64 -3.63 -7.35
N ALA A 44 16.73 -4.31 -8.04
CA ALA A 44 16.95 -5.01 -9.32
C ALA A 44 16.13 -4.45 -10.50
N ALA A 45 15.26 -3.47 -10.24
CA ALA A 45 14.47 -2.63 -11.14
C ALA A 45 14.00 -3.28 -12.46
N ARG A 46 12.73 -3.70 -12.47
CA ARG A 46 11.89 -3.69 -13.69
C ARG A 46 10.76 -2.69 -13.47
N ASP A 47 10.55 -1.78 -14.42
CA ASP A 47 9.50 -0.74 -14.38
C ASP A 47 8.06 -1.31 -14.30
N ASP A 48 7.90 -2.62 -14.49
CA ASP A 48 6.60 -3.31 -14.54
C ASP A 48 6.17 -4.01 -13.24
N ASP A 49 6.94 -3.91 -12.15
CA ASP A 49 6.61 -4.59 -10.90
C ASP A 49 5.45 -3.89 -10.18
N ARG A 50 4.23 -4.33 -10.52
CA ARG A 50 2.98 -3.88 -9.94
C ARG A 50 2.68 -4.68 -8.68
N TRP A 51 2.31 -3.97 -7.62
CA TRP A 51 1.85 -4.56 -6.37
C TRP A 51 0.43 -4.12 -6.04
N VAL A 52 -0.26 -4.98 -5.29
CA VAL A 52 -1.60 -4.73 -4.75
C VAL A 52 -1.58 -5.19 -3.30
N VAL A 53 -1.96 -4.30 -2.39
CA VAL A 53 -1.87 -4.51 -0.94
C VAL A 53 -3.18 -4.09 -0.30
N THR A 54 -3.73 -4.95 0.56
CA THR A 54 -4.86 -4.62 1.41
C THR A 54 -4.36 -4.06 2.73
N LEU A 55 -4.88 -2.91 3.11
CA LEU A 55 -4.55 -2.21 4.34
C LEU A 55 -5.77 -2.09 5.23
N ARG A 56 -5.52 -2.17 6.53
CA ARG A 56 -6.43 -1.76 7.60
C ARG A 56 -5.94 -0.43 8.16
N GLY A 57 -6.78 0.60 8.10
CA GLY A 57 -6.42 1.94 8.58
C GLY A 57 -7.46 2.53 9.50
N ARG A 58 -7.09 3.60 10.20
CA ARG A 58 -8.05 4.38 11.00
C ARG A 58 -8.96 5.25 10.14
N ARG A 59 -8.49 5.65 8.94
CA ARG A 59 -9.21 6.49 7.98
C ARG A 59 -8.86 6.06 6.55
N PHE A 60 -9.79 6.26 5.63
CA PHE A 60 -9.52 6.22 4.21
C PHE A 60 -8.84 7.54 3.77
N CYS A 61 -7.70 7.47 3.09
CA CYS A 61 -6.87 8.65 2.77
C CYS A 61 -6.48 8.70 1.29
N GLU A 62 -7.47 8.59 0.41
CA GLU A 62 -7.30 8.55 -1.04
C GLU A 62 -6.32 9.59 -1.59
N LYS A 63 -6.56 10.87 -1.31
CA LYS A 63 -5.73 11.96 -1.83
C LYS A 63 -4.25 11.83 -1.47
N ARG A 64 -3.93 11.23 -0.32
CA ARG A 64 -2.54 11.01 0.09
C ARG A 64 -1.91 9.83 -0.65
N TRP A 65 -2.66 8.76 -0.89
CA TRP A 65 -2.16 7.65 -1.70
C TRP A 65 -1.93 8.09 -3.15
N ASN A 66 -2.86 8.86 -3.71
CA ASN A 66 -2.75 9.37 -5.09
C ASN A 66 -1.53 10.27 -5.30
N SER A 67 -1.05 11.00 -4.27
CA SER A 67 0.17 11.82 -4.39
C SER A 67 1.46 11.00 -4.54
N PHE A 68 1.40 9.70 -4.24
CA PHE A 68 2.48 8.73 -4.47
C PHE A 68 2.19 7.86 -5.70
N MET A 69 1.38 8.36 -6.66
CA MET A 69 0.98 7.64 -7.87
C MET A 69 0.30 6.28 -7.59
N CYS A 70 -0.29 6.11 -6.41
CA CYS A 70 -1.02 4.90 -6.05
C CYS A 70 -2.51 5.06 -6.38
N GLU A 71 -3.13 3.98 -6.84
CA GLU A 71 -4.58 3.84 -6.92
C GLU A 71 -5.10 3.25 -5.61
N VAL A 72 -6.25 3.72 -5.09
CA VAL A 72 -6.82 3.16 -3.86
C VAL A 72 -8.34 3.08 -3.93
N ARG A 73 -8.90 2.01 -3.36
CA ARG A 73 -10.34 1.80 -3.24
C ARG A 73 -10.72 1.21 -1.89
N GLU A 74 -11.87 1.60 -1.36
CA GLU A 74 -12.43 0.95 -0.17
C GLU A 74 -12.81 -0.50 -0.47
N VAL A 75 -12.65 -1.37 0.53
CA VAL A 75 -13.12 -2.77 0.50
C VAL A 75 -13.95 -3.04 1.75
N ALA A 76 -15.05 -3.78 1.56
CA ALA A 76 -16.07 -4.04 2.59
C ALA A 76 -15.57 -4.96 3.72
#